data_AF-A0A9P0FEJ2-F1
#
_entry.id   AF-A0A9P0FEJ2-F1
#
_cell.length_a   1.000
_cell.length_b   1.000
_cell.length_c   1.000
_cell.angle_alpha   90.00
_cell.angle_beta   90.00
_cell.angle_gamma   90.00
#
_symmetry.space_group_name_H-M   'P 1'
#
loop_
_entity.id
_entity.type
_entity.pdbx_description
1 polymer ?
#
loop_
_entity_poly.entity_id
_entity_poly.type
_entity_poly.pdbx_seq_one_letter_code
_entity_poly.pdbx_strand_id
1 'polypeptide(L)'
;MSFLGAIGFIMDGSGLKEAFCEIYAENSSDKALTGHAYARAIRGHYLVQLALSEIIFSSMELSDTEKGLMDTLFQDVGTENFEDNWHHEDFKIIKEKFIEHLNLVQKRGPTAKLWMQYWQMISLVKDFIRAERTGNWELHLKCVERMLPYFHASGHFLYAKSAHLQDIRKLKYTINNDYEFTRFTEGFFTIRRTHKFWSGVWTDMTIEQVLMRSMKTQGGLTHGRGLSESVLTKFVLTMIILVEVCNEIEDFCNVSFATTEQHIDSREYRIIRDVADLQILQTFFNRYDPFPQTDNIMSIFSGIFASNSVNCHEAYEEGKKSLQAIVGINFGSVKIKRKNKVLSLQTVQSSVKVNGDIIAIYPLLLFQRISLTIDSKKDMETYLQYELAPFPLSLFTENGLRKNVKSQLYELFVSMNGPTHSDGIVHVVDGGFLLHKVIWQKNETVEEIMNKYLRNVEKHYVASSYIVFDGYPEIKKSVTATTVPAATSTKRGERSLRKTSDNIPEFDYQNHTKIPFLQENFLSNDNQNFIEKITVTRIFL
;
A
#
# COMPACT_ATOMS: atom_id res chain seq x y z
N MET A 1 6.48 3.65 -16.16
CA MET A 1 7.14 3.95 -14.87
C MET A 1 6.86 5.36 -14.37
N SER A 2 7.13 6.41 -15.16
CA SER A 2 6.91 7.82 -14.73
C SER A 2 5.50 8.10 -14.20
N PHE A 3 4.45 7.56 -14.82
CA PHE A 3 3.06 7.77 -14.39
C PHE A 3 2.77 7.16 -13.01
N LEU A 4 3.41 6.05 -12.64
CA LEU A 4 3.30 5.48 -11.29
C LEU A 4 3.93 6.41 -10.26
N GLY A 5 5.06 7.04 -10.58
CA GLY A 5 5.66 8.08 -9.75
C GLY A 5 4.76 9.31 -9.59
N ALA A 6 4.04 9.71 -10.65
CA ALA A 6 3.06 10.79 -10.58
C ALA A 6 1.89 10.44 -9.65
N ILE A 7 1.39 9.19 -9.70
CA ILE A 7 0.38 8.67 -8.77
C ILE A 7 0.90 8.74 -7.33
N GLY A 8 2.12 8.24 -7.08
CA GLY A 8 2.76 8.29 -5.77
C GLY A 8 2.87 9.71 -5.22
N PHE A 9 3.29 10.67 -6.04
CA PHE A 9 3.35 12.09 -5.65
C PHE A 9 1.98 12.66 -5.28
N ILE A 10 0.95 12.40 -6.09
CA ILE A 10 -0.41 12.92 -5.85
C ILE A 10 -1.00 12.33 -4.56
N MET A 11 -0.73 11.05 -4.29
CA MET A 11 -1.22 10.32 -3.12
C MET A 11 -0.33 10.43 -1.89
N ASP A 12 0.74 11.23 -1.95
CA ASP A 12 1.70 11.33 -0.86
C ASP A 12 1.05 11.94 0.41
N GLY A 13 1.22 11.26 1.54
CA GLY A 13 0.55 11.56 2.82
C GLY A 13 -0.93 11.15 2.92
N SER A 14 -1.52 10.50 1.91
CA SER A 14 -2.95 10.12 1.92
C SER A 14 -3.31 8.91 2.78
N GLY A 15 -2.33 8.06 3.13
CA GLY A 15 -2.57 6.71 3.66
C GLY A 15 -2.19 5.59 2.69
N LEU A 16 -1.87 5.91 1.42
CA LEU A 16 -1.51 4.91 0.41
C LEU A 16 -0.18 4.20 0.71
N LYS A 17 0.82 4.91 1.26
CA LYS A 17 2.10 4.30 1.64
C LYS A 17 1.88 3.26 2.74
N GLU A 18 1.06 3.58 3.71
CA GLU A 18 0.71 2.72 4.83
C GLU A 18 -0.05 1.47 4.34
N ALA A 19 -1.02 1.63 3.43
CA ALA A 19 -1.66 0.49 2.78
C ALA A 19 -0.65 -0.40 2.03
N PHE A 20 0.33 0.18 1.33
CA PHE A 20 1.40 -0.58 0.69
C PHE A 20 2.30 -1.30 1.71
N CYS A 21 2.58 -0.67 2.86
CA CYS A 21 3.40 -1.25 3.93
C CYS A 21 2.74 -2.45 4.63
N GLU A 22 1.43 -2.63 4.50
CA GLU A 22 0.75 -3.84 4.99
C GLU A 22 1.13 -5.09 4.20
N ILE A 23 1.50 -4.95 2.92
CA ILE A 23 1.80 -6.07 2.01
C ILE A 23 3.25 -6.09 1.52
N TYR A 24 4.00 -5.02 1.79
CA TYR A 24 5.41 -4.87 1.43
C TYR A 24 6.22 -4.28 2.58
N ALA A 25 7.50 -4.63 2.65
CA ALA A 25 8.44 -3.90 3.50
C ALA A 25 8.54 -2.43 3.07
N GLU A 26 8.74 -1.52 4.01
CA GLU A 26 8.71 -0.07 3.80
C GLU A 26 9.57 0.40 2.61
N ASN A 27 10.83 -0.02 2.55
CA ASN A 27 11.74 0.32 1.44
C ASN A 27 11.24 -0.17 0.07
N SER A 28 10.45 -1.26 0.05
CA SER A 28 9.81 -1.76 -1.18
C SER A 28 8.58 -0.93 -1.54
N SER A 29 7.79 -0.51 -0.56
CA SER A 29 6.67 0.42 -0.74
C SER A 29 7.14 1.74 -1.34
N ASP A 30 8.21 2.33 -0.79
CA ASP A 30 8.78 3.58 -1.30
C ASP A 30 9.20 3.44 -2.77
N LYS A 31 9.99 2.41 -3.09
CA LYS A 31 10.42 2.16 -4.49
C LYS A 31 9.26 1.88 -5.44
N ALA A 32 8.17 1.29 -4.95
CA ALA A 32 6.98 1.04 -5.74
C ALA A 32 6.24 2.35 -6.04
N LEU A 33 6.02 3.19 -5.03
CA LEU A 33 5.31 4.47 -5.16
C LEU A 33 6.08 5.53 -5.94
N THR A 34 7.42 5.50 -5.91
CA THR A 34 8.24 6.35 -6.81
C THR A 34 8.31 5.81 -8.25
N GLY A 35 7.72 4.65 -8.53
CA GLY A 35 7.74 4.02 -9.85
C GLY A 35 9.06 3.36 -10.24
N HIS A 36 10.01 3.19 -9.30
CA HIS A 36 11.31 2.56 -9.54
C HIS A 36 11.26 1.02 -9.50
N ALA A 37 10.24 0.43 -8.89
CA ALA A 37 10.02 -1.02 -8.85
C ALA A 37 8.75 -1.40 -9.62
N TYR A 38 8.80 -1.35 -10.96
CA TYR A 38 7.64 -1.52 -11.84
C TYR A 38 6.73 -2.71 -11.48
N ALA A 39 7.28 -3.92 -11.40
CA ALA A 39 6.46 -5.12 -11.13
C ALA A 39 5.75 -5.07 -9.76
N ARG A 40 6.43 -4.55 -8.72
CA ARG A 40 5.84 -4.41 -7.37
C ARG A 40 4.80 -3.30 -7.35
N ALA A 41 5.07 -2.19 -8.04
CA ALA A 41 4.16 -1.07 -8.16
C ALA A 41 2.86 -1.48 -8.86
N ILE A 42 2.93 -2.16 -10.01
CA ILE A 42 1.74 -2.65 -10.72
C ILE A 42 0.91 -3.58 -9.82
N ARG A 43 1.55 -4.59 -9.22
CA ARG A 43 0.86 -5.50 -8.32
C ARG A 43 0.20 -4.78 -7.14
N GLY A 44 0.95 -3.93 -6.43
CA GLY A 44 0.45 -3.21 -5.27
C GLY A 44 -0.74 -2.31 -5.61
N HIS A 45 -0.61 -1.52 -6.69
CA HIS A 45 -1.70 -0.65 -7.14
C HIS A 45 -2.93 -1.43 -7.59
N TYR A 46 -2.76 -2.59 -8.24
CA TYR A 46 -3.88 -3.43 -8.67
C TYR A 46 -4.63 -4.03 -7.47
N LEU A 47 -3.91 -4.51 -6.46
CA LEU A 47 -4.52 -5.04 -5.23
C LEU A 47 -5.25 -3.95 -4.45
N VAL A 48 -4.65 -2.77 -4.31
CA VAL A 48 -5.33 -1.62 -3.67
C VAL A 48 -6.56 -1.23 -4.47
N GLN A 49 -6.47 -1.11 -5.80
CA GLN A 49 -7.63 -0.78 -6.63
C GLN A 49 -8.73 -1.84 -6.51
N LEU A 50 -8.37 -3.13 -6.43
CA LEU A 50 -9.33 -4.22 -6.26
C LEU A 50 -10.06 -4.11 -4.91
N ALA A 51 -9.34 -3.88 -3.81
CA ALA A 51 -9.95 -3.64 -2.50
C ALA A 51 -10.90 -2.43 -2.51
N LEU A 52 -10.50 -1.34 -3.16
CA LEU A 52 -11.37 -0.16 -3.33
C LEU A 52 -12.60 -0.48 -4.20
N SER A 53 -12.42 -1.23 -5.29
CA SER A 53 -13.52 -1.64 -6.17
C SER A 53 -14.55 -2.47 -5.42
N GLU A 54 -14.14 -3.37 -4.53
CA GLU A 54 -15.07 -4.15 -3.72
C GLU A 54 -15.88 -3.27 -2.76
N ILE A 55 -15.27 -2.26 -2.15
CA ILE A 55 -16.00 -1.28 -1.30
C ILE A 55 -17.01 -0.48 -2.14
N ILE A 56 -16.60 -0.03 -3.33
CA ILE A 56 -17.48 0.70 -4.24
C ILE A 56 -18.63 -0.19 -4.70
N PHE A 57 -18.35 -1.41 -5.16
CA PHE A 57 -19.37 -2.35 -5.63
C PHE A 57 -20.30 -2.79 -4.49
N SER A 58 -19.77 -3.05 -3.29
CA SER A 58 -20.60 -3.46 -2.15
C SER A 58 -21.51 -2.34 -1.64
N SER A 59 -21.18 -1.08 -1.93
CA SER A 59 -22.04 0.06 -1.61
C SER A 59 -23.03 0.43 -2.72
N MET A 60 -22.95 -0.24 -3.87
CA MET A 60 -23.86 -0.06 -4.99
C MET A 60 -25.08 -0.99 -4.83
N GLU A 61 -26.28 -0.45 -4.98
CA GLU A 61 -27.50 -1.25 -4.96
C GLU A 61 -27.78 -1.87 -6.35
N LEU A 62 -27.75 -3.21 -6.42
CA LEU A 62 -28.13 -3.99 -7.59
C LEU A 62 -29.36 -4.83 -7.29
N SER A 63 -30.29 -4.90 -8.24
CA SER A 63 -31.43 -5.82 -8.15
C SER A 63 -30.96 -7.28 -8.29
N ASP A 64 -31.80 -8.23 -7.87
CA ASP A 64 -31.45 -9.66 -7.98
C ASP A 64 -31.31 -10.09 -9.46
N THR A 65 -32.05 -9.46 -10.37
CA THR A 65 -31.90 -9.66 -11.82
C THR A 65 -30.53 -9.19 -12.31
N GLU A 66 -30.05 -8.02 -11.86
CA GLU A 66 -28.75 -7.47 -12.22
C GLU A 66 -27.60 -8.30 -11.67
N LYS A 67 -27.73 -8.83 -10.46
CA LYS A 67 -26.76 -9.78 -9.88
C LYS A 67 -26.67 -11.06 -10.71
N GLY A 68 -27.81 -11.65 -11.08
CA GLY A 68 -27.83 -12.86 -11.91
C GLY A 68 -27.20 -12.65 -13.30
N LEU A 69 -27.35 -11.46 -13.88
CA LEU A 69 -26.64 -11.09 -15.11
C LEU A 69 -25.13 -11.05 -14.90
N MET A 70 -24.66 -10.39 -13.83
CA MET A 70 -23.22 -10.34 -13.50
C MET A 70 -22.64 -11.74 -13.28
N ASP A 71 -23.34 -12.62 -12.57
CA ASP A 71 -22.90 -14.01 -12.35
C ASP A 71 -22.76 -14.77 -13.67
N THR A 72 -23.70 -14.57 -14.60
CA THR A 72 -23.64 -15.17 -15.95
C THR A 72 -22.42 -14.65 -16.73
N LEU A 73 -22.20 -13.34 -16.73
CA LEU A 73 -21.03 -12.73 -17.38
C LEU A 73 -19.71 -13.23 -16.78
N PHE A 74 -19.65 -13.44 -15.46
CA PHE A 74 -18.44 -13.95 -14.83
C PHE A 74 -18.14 -15.41 -15.21
N GLN A 75 -19.16 -16.21 -15.51
CA GLN A 75 -18.97 -17.57 -16.05
C GLN A 75 -18.42 -17.54 -17.48
N ASP A 76 -18.71 -16.48 -18.23
CA ASP A 76 -18.23 -16.30 -19.61
C ASP A 76 -16.83 -15.70 -19.69
N VAL A 77 -16.22 -15.27 -18.58
CA VAL A 77 -14.88 -14.67 -18.58
C VAL A 77 -13.85 -15.64 -19.18
N GLY A 78 -13.20 -15.22 -20.25
CA GLY A 78 -12.20 -16.01 -20.97
C GLY A 78 -12.78 -16.90 -22.07
N THR A 79 -14.09 -16.88 -22.30
CA THR A 79 -14.73 -17.49 -23.47
C THR A 79 -14.78 -16.53 -24.65
N GLU A 80 -15.00 -17.05 -25.87
CA GLU A 80 -15.12 -16.24 -27.09
C GLU A 80 -16.34 -15.31 -27.06
N ASN A 81 -17.38 -15.66 -26.29
CA ASN A 81 -18.63 -14.91 -26.19
C ASN A 81 -18.57 -13.74 -25.19
N PHE A 82 -17.47 -13.59 -24.44
CA PHE A 82 -17.37 -12.57 -23.40
C PHE A 82 -17.55 -11.15 -23.94
N GLU A 83 -16.97 -10.85 -25.11
CA GLU A 83 -17.03 -9.51 -25.69
C GLU A 83 -18.45 -9.16 -26.17
N ASP A 84 -19.16 -10.10 -26.79
CA ASP A 84 -20.55 -9.93 -27.20
C ASP A 84 -21.48 -9.76 -25.98
N ASN A 85 -21.29 -10.58 -24.94
CA ASN A 85 -22.09 -10.50 -23.71
C ASN A 85 -21.82 -9.20 -22.94
N TRP A 86 -20.56 -8.72 -22.93
CA TRP A 86 -20.21 -7.42 -22.34
C TRP A 86 -20.88 -6.23 -23.02
N HIS A 87 -21.22 -6.37 -24.32
CA HIS A 87 -21.88 -5.33 -25.11
C HIS A 87 -23.41 -5.42 -25.12
N HIS A 88 -24.00 -6.40 -24.43
CA HIS A 88 -25.45 -6.54 -24.32
C HIS A 88 -26.11 -5.35 -23.62
N GLU A 89 -27.35 -5.00 -24.00
CA GLU A 89 -28.05 -3.82 -23.47
C GLU A 89 -28.22 -3.86 -21.94
N ASP A 90 -28.44 -5.04 -21.37
CA ASP A 90 -28.61 -5.17 -19.92
C ASP A 90 -27.35 -4.77 -19.12
N PHE A 91 -26.15 -5.02 -19.66
CA PHE A 91 -24.90 -4.57 -19.02
C PHE A 91 -24.66 -3.07 -19.19
N LYS A 92 -25.25 -2.46 -20.22
CA LYS A 92 -25.22 -0.99 -20.37
C LYS A 92 -25.90 -0.31 -19.18
N ILE A 93 -27.03 -0.85 -18.72
CA ILE A 93 -27.77 -0.32 -17.55
C ILE A 93 -26.91 -0.43 -16.29
N ILE A 94 -26.32 -1.61 -16.03
CA ILE A 94 -25.45 -1.83 -14.86
C ILE A 94 -24.24 -0.89 -14.91
N LYS A 95 -23.65 -0.69 -16.09
CA LYS A 95 -22.54 0.24 -16.30
C LYS A 95 -22.92 1.69 -16.03
N GLU A 96 -24.09 2.13 -16.49
CA GLU A 96 -24.60 3.47 -16.23
C GLU A 96 -24.84 3.71 -14.73
N LYS A 97 -25.48 2.75 -14.04
CA LYS A 97 -25.62 2.81 -12.58
C LYS A 97 -24.27 2.85 -11.86
N PHE A 98 -23.30 2.06 -12.33
CA PHE A 98 -21.96 2.05 -11.72
C PHE A 98 -21.28 3.41 -11.89
N ILE A 99 -21.36 4.04 -13.07
CA ILE A 99 -20.83 5.38 -13.31
C ILE A 99 -21.53 6.42 -12.42
N GLU A 100 -22.85 6.35 -12.27
CA GLU A 100 -23.59 7.22 -11.36
C GLU A 100 -23.14 7.03 -9.91
N HIS A 101 -22.98 5.79 -9.46
CA HIS A 101 -22.51 5.47 -8.12
C HIS A 101 -21.10 5.99 -7.85
N LEU A 102 -20.17 5.87 -8.81
CA LEU A 102 -18.84 6.47 -8.72
C LEU A 102 -18.90 7.99 -8.50
N ASN A 103 -19.84 8.67 -9.18
CA ASN A 103 -20.05 10.11 -9.00
C ASN A 103 -20.62 10.43 -7.61
N LEU A 104 -21.49 9.59 -7.05
CA LEU A 104 -22.02 9.75 -5.69
C LEU A 104 -20.92 9.57 -4.64
N VAL A 105 -20.08 8.54 -4.78
CA VAL A 105 -18.92 8.31 -3.91
C VAL A 105 -17.96 9.50 -3.95
N GLN A 106 -17.68 10.04 -5.14
CA GLN A 106 -16.83 11.21 -5.30
C GLN A 106 -17.40 12.48 -4.62
N LYS A 107 -18.74 12.61 -4.55
CA LYS A 107 -19.42 13.75 -3.90
C LYS A 107 -19.42 13.69 -2.37
N ARG A 108 -18.94 12.60 -1.76
CA ARG A 108 -18.85 12.48 -0.30
C ARG A 108 -17.86 13.45 0.34
N GLY A 109 -16.90 13.96 -0.43
CA GLY A 109 -15.92 14.91 0.08
C GLY A 109 -14.63 14.99 -0.72
N PRO A 110 -13.74 15.96 -0.41
CA PRO A 110 -12.42 16.06 -1.03
C PRO A 110 -11.55 14.82 -0.83
N THR A 111 -11.65 14.15 0.33
CA THR A 111 -10.92 12.91 0.61
C THR A 111 -11.39 11.76 -0.27
N ALA A 112 -12.71 11.55 -0.38
CA ALA A 112 -13.28 10.54 -1.27
C ALA A 112 -12.95 10.84 -2.75
N LYS A 113 -12.98 12.12 -3.15
CA LYS A 113 -12.55 12.58 -4.48
C LYS A 113 -11.09 12.26 -4.79
N LEU A 114 -10.17 12.39 -3.82
CA LEU A 114 -8.77 12.00 -3.98
C LEU A 114 -8.63 10.49 -4.27
N TRP A 115 -9.27 9.65 -3.46
CA TRP A 115 -9.21 8.19 -3.62
C TRP A 115 -9.92 7.69 -4.88
N MET A 116 -11.00 8.37 -5.30
CA MET A 116 -11.59 8.12 -6.61
C MET A 116 -10.67 8.54 -7.76
N GLN A 117 -10.02 9.70 -7.67
CA GLN A 117 -9.03 10.10 -8.67
C GLN A 117 -7.90 9.06 -8.75
N TYR A 118 -7.42 8.54 -7.61
CA TYR A 118 -6.48 7.41 -7.58
C TYR A 118 -6.99 6.18 -8.32
N TRP A 119 -8.22 5.75 -8.02
CA TRP A 119 -8.83 4.60 -8.68
C TRP A 119 -8.91 4.82 -10.20
N GLN A 120 -9.26 6.02 -10.66
CA GLN A 120 -9.27 6.37 -12.09
C GLN A 120 -7.87 6.38 -12.71
N MET A 121 -6.84 6.84 -11.98
CA MET A 121 -5.45 6.79 -12.44
C MET A 121 -4.97 5.35 -12.63
N ILE A 122 -5.35 4.41 -11.75
CA ILE A 122 -4.98 2.99 -11.92
C ILE A 122 -5.74 2.34 -13.09
N SER A 123 -7.01 2.72 -13.32
CA SER A 123 -7.73 2.32 -14.54
C SER A 123 -7.04 2.81 -15.80
N LEU A 124 -6.51 4.04 -15.80
CA LEU A 124 -5.71 4.56 -16.92
C LEU A 124 -4.39 3.81 -17.12
N VAL A 125 -3.74 3.35 -16.05
CA VAL A 125 -2.57 2.45 -16.13
C VAL A 125 -2.94 1.13 -16.80
N LYS A 126 -4.09 0.53 -16.42
CA LYS A 126 -4.59 -0.71 -17.03
C LYS A 126 -4.89 -0.52 -18.52
N ASP A 127 -5.54 0.57 -18.91
CA ASP A 127 -5.81 0.90 -20.32
C ASP A 127 -4.51 1.07 -21.12
N PHE A 128 -3.51 1.75 -20.55
CA PHE A 128 -2.22 1.94 -21.22
C PHE A 128 -1.46 0.62 -21.39
N ILE A 129 -1.48 -0.24 -20.37
CA ILE A 129 -0.90 -1.58 -20.47
C ILE A 129 -1.64 -2.40 -21.52
N ARG A 130 -2.98 -2.38 -21.52
CA ARG A 130 -3.80 -3.04 -22.55
C ARG A 130 -3.39 -2.58 -23.95
N ALA A 131 -3.30 -1.27 -24.19
CA ALA A 131 -2.93 -0.72 -25.48
C ALA A 131 -1.61 -1.30 -26.01
N GLU A 132 -0.63 -1.47 -25.13
CA GLU A 132 0.71 -1.95 -25.46
C GLU A 132 0.76 -3.46 -25.60
N ARG A 133 0.00 -4.19 -24.78
CA ARG A 133 -0.09 -5.65 -24.87
C ARG A 133 -0.83 -6.10 -26.14
N THR A 134 -1.83 -5.34 -26.59
CA THR A 134 -2.63 -5.66 -27.79
C THR A 134 -2.15 -4.96 -29.06
N GLY A 135 -1.19 -4.04 -28.98
CA GLY A 135 -0.79 -3.22 -30.11
C GLY A 135 -1.91 -2.28 -30.60
N ASN A 136 -2.75 -1.77 -29.69
CA ASN A 136 -3.79 -0.80 -30.03
C ASN A 136 -3.26 0.64 -29.97
N TRP A 137 -2.92 1.19 -31.14
CA TRP A 137 -2.30 2.50 -31.27
C TRP A 137 -3.20 3.66 -30.81
N GLU A 138 -4.48 3.63 -31.20
CA GLU A 138 -5.42 4.68 -30.84
C GLU A 138 -5.66 4.74 -29.33
N LEU A 139 -5.77 3.58 -28.67
CA LEU A 139 -5.89 3.51 -27.22
C LEU A 139 -4.61 4.02 -26.54
N HIS A 140 -3.42 3.71 -27.08
CA HIS A 140 -2.16 4.25 -26.58
C HIS A 140 -2.16 5.78 -26.61
N LEU A 141 -2.55 6.40 -27.72
CA LEU A 141 -2.63 7.87 -27.84
C LEU A 141 -3.60 8.50 -26.86
N LYS A 142 -4.81 7.92 -26.74
CA LYS A 142 -5.82 8.37 -25.77
C LYS A 142 -5.30 8.29 -24.34
N CYS A 143 -4.57 7.22 -24.02
CA CYS A 143 -3.98 7.07 -22.69
C CYS A 143 -2.92 8.12 -22.42
N VAL A 144 -1.98 8.35 -23.35
CA VAL A 144 -0.95 9.39 -23.23
C VAL A 144 -1.59 10.76 -23.02
N GLU A 145 -2.61 11.10 -23.82
CA GLU A 145 -3.35 12.36 -23.66
C GLU A 145 -4.00 12.49 -22.27
N ARG A 146 -4.67 11.43 -21.79
CA ARG A 146 -5.29 11.42 -20.45
C ARG A 146 -4.27 11.44 -19.31
N MET A 147 -3.03 11.01 -19.53
CA MET A 147 -1.94 11.06 -18.55
C MET A 147 -1.31 12.46 -18.43
N LEU A 148 -1.36 13.29 -19.49
CA LEU A 148 -0.71 14.61 -19.51
C LEU A 148 -1.14 15.54 -18.38
N PRO A 149 -2.44 15.70 -18.04
CA PRO A 149 -2.85 16.53 -16.91
C PRO A 149 -2.16 16.11 -15.60
N TYR A 150 -2.11 14.83 -15.30
CA TYR A 150 -1.44 14.33 -14.10
C TYR A 150 0.07 14.57 -14.11
N PHE A 151 0.74 14.51 -15.27
CA PHE A 151 2.16 14.86 -15.36
C PHE A 151 2.41 16.36 -15.10
N HIS A 152 1.53 17.23 -15.57
CA HIS A 152 1.57 18.65 -15.24
C HIS A 152 1.37 18.88 -13.73
N ALA A 153 0.33 18.28 -13.16
CA ALA A 153 -0.01 18.43 -11.75
C ALA A 153 1.07 17.89 -10.81
N SER A 154 1.67 16.75 -11.14
CA SER A 154 2.70 16.10 -10.31
C SER A 154 4.12 16.66 -10.48
N GLY A 155 4.36 17.46 -11.53
CA GLY A 155 5.70 18.01 -11.78
C GLY A 155 6.62 17.14 -12.63
N HIS A 156 6.09 16.11 -13.28
CA HIS A 156 6.83 15.24 -14.20
C HIS A 156 7.03 15.93 -15.56
N PHE A 157 7.68 17.10 -15.54
CA PHE A 157 7.69 18.06 -16.65
C PHE A 157 8.34 17.56 -17.93
N LEU A 158 9.29 16.62 -17.84
CA LEU A 158 9.87 15.99 -19.02
C LEU A 158 8.81 15.27 -19.86
N TYR A 159 7.83 14.66 -19.20
CA TYR A 159 6.69 13.99 -19.85
C TYR A 159 5.53 14.95 -20.10
N ALA A 160 5.35 15.97 -19.27
CA ALA A 160 4.27 16.95 -19.40
C ALA A 160 4.39 17.84 -20.65
N LYS A 161 5.61 18.09 -21.16
CA LYS A 161 5.80 18.99 -22.31
C LYS A 161 5.09 18.56 -23.59
N SER A 162 4.59 17.33 -23.69
CA SER A 162 3.65 16.85 -24.73
C SER A 162 4.10 16.99 -26.20
N ALA A 163 5.32 17.45 -26.49
CA ALA A 163 5.86 17.53 -27.85
C ALA A 163 5.81 16.19 -28.58
N HIS A 164 6.15 15.11 -27.87
CA HIS A 164 6.03 13.76 -28.40
C HIS A 164 4.61 13.45 -28.87
N LEU A 165 3.55 13.85 -28.15
CA LEU A 165 2.18 13.60 -28.58
C LEU A 165 1.81 14.39 -29.86
N GLN A 166 2.34 15.61 -30.03
CA GLN A 166 2.12 16.40 -31.24
C GLN A 166 2.78 15.78 -32.47
N ASP A 167 4.03 15.33 -32.32
CA ASP A 167 4.78 14.67 -33.39
C ASP A 167 4.13 13.33 -33.74
N ILE A 168 3.74 12.57 -32.72
CA ILE A 168 3.08 11.28 -32.88
C ILE A 168 1.71 11.42 -33.56
N ARG A 169 0.94 12.49 -33.29
CA ARG A 169 -0.33 12.75 -34.01
C ARG A 169 -0.11 13.12 -35.48
N LYS A 170 1.06 13.67 -35.82
CA LYS A 170 1.44 13.98 -37.20
C LYS A 170 2.11 12.83 -37.93
N LEU A 171 2.28 11.68 -37.27
CA LEU A 171 3.04 10.54 -37.78
C LEU A 171 2.62 10.10 -39.19
N LYS A 172 1.31 10.14 -39.50
CA LYS A 172 0.80 9.84 -40.85
C LYS A 172 1.45 10.71 -41.93
N TYR A 173 1.56 12.01 -41.65
CA TYR A 173 2.16 12.98 -42.57
C TYR A 173 3.69 12.88 -42.59
N THR A 174 4.32 12.42 -41.50
CA THR A 174 5.78 12.28 -41.40
C THR A 174 6.30 11.01 -42.08
N ILE A 175 5.64 9.87 -41.90
CA ILE A 175 6.03 8.60 -42.54
C ILE A 175 5.87 8.69 -44.06
N ASN A 176 4.86 9.44 -44.54
CA ASN A 176 4.62 9.67 -45.98
C ASN A 176 4.59 8.38 -46.82
N ASN A 177 4.16 7.28 -46.18
CA ASN A 177 4.00 5.94 -46.74
C ASN A 177 2.81 5.28 -46.02
N ASP A 178 1.69 5.14 -46.73
CA ASP A 178 0.45 4.60 -46.17
C ASP A 178 0.60 3.15 -45.70
N TYR A 179 1.44 2.34 -46.36
CA TYR A 179 1.68 0.95 -45.95
C TYR A 179 2.41 0.89 -44.60
N GLU A 180 3.50 1.64 -44.45
CA GLU A 180 4.27 1.68 -43.19
C GLU A 180 3.44 2.26 -42.05
N PHE A 181 2.70 3.33 -42.31
CA PHE A 181 1.79 3.92 -41.32
C PHE A 181 0.74 2.90 -40.88
N THR A 182 0.07 2.24 -41.83
CA THR A 182 -0.95 1.23 -41.54
C THR A 182 -0.38 0.09 -40.70
N ARG A 183 0.76 -0.47 -41.11
CA ARG A 183 1.44 -1.54 -40.35
C ARG A 183 1.79 -1.10 -38.94
N PHE A 184 2.34 0.10 -38.79
CA PHE A 184 2.68 0.67 -37.49
C PHE A 184 1.47 0.78 -36.56
N THR A 185 0.36 1.32 -37.06
CA THR A 185 -0.87 1.49 -36.26
C THR A 185 -1.62 0.19 -36.01
N GLU A 186 -1.44 -0.82 -36.87
CA GLU A 186 -1.97 -2.18 -36.73
C GLU A 186 -1.04 -3.09 -35.91
N GLY A 187 -0.51 -2.55 -34.81
CA GLY A 187 0.17 -3.31 -33.77
C GLY A 187 1.69 -3.42 -33.89
N PHE A 188 2.31 -2.90 -34.95
CA PHE A 188 3.78 -2.99 -35.13
C PHE A 188 4.55 -1.94 -34.34
N PHE A 189 3.86 -0.97 -33.70
CA PHE A 189 4.51 -0.06 -32.76
C PHE A 189 4.99 -0.75 -31.47
N THR A 190 4.52 -1.98 -31.20
CA THR A 190 4.91 -2.79 -30.04
C THR A 190 5.74 -4.00 -30.48
N ILE A 191 6.67 -4.45 -29.65
CA ILE A 191 7.46 -5.64 -29.97
C ILE A 191 6.68 -6.89 -29.55
N ARG A 192 6.52 -7.83 -30.48
CA ARG A 192 5.88 -9.13 -30.25
C ARG A 192 6.88 -10.24 -30.57
N ARG A 193 7.06 -11.17 -29.63
CA ARG A 193 7.89 -12.38 -29.83
C ARG A 193 7.08 -13.60 -30.27
N THR A 194 5.77 -13.52 -30.15
CA THR A 194 4.81 -14.58 -30.46
C THR A 194 3.61 -13.99 -31.19
N HIS A 195 2.85 -14.81 -31.90
CA HIS A 195 1.59 -14.39 -32.54
C HIS A 195 0.41 -14.21 -31.57
N LYS A 196 0.60 -14.43 -30.26
CA LYS A 196 -0.45 -14.31 -29.24
C LYS A 196 -0.98 -12.87 -29.16
N PHE A 197 -2.30 -12.72 -29.07
CA PHE A 197 -2.97 -11.42 -29.07
C PHE A 197 -2.40 -10.46 -28.01
N TRP A 198 -2.29 -10.92 -26.76
CA TRP A 198 -1.84 -10.12 -25.61
C TRP A 198 -0.32 -10.18 -25.36
N SER A 199 0.53 -10.28 -26.40
CA SER A 199 1.98 -10.45 -26.23
C SER A 199 2.84 -9.24 -26.57
N GLY A 200 2.25 -8.08 -26.87
CA GLY A 200 3.00 -6.85 -27.16
C GLY A 200 3.82 -6.37 -25.95
N VAL A 201 5.00 -5.81 -26.20
CA VAL A 201 5.93 -5.32 -25.16
C VAL A 201 6.48 -3.98 -25.61
N TRP A 202 6.57 -3.01 -24.70
CA TRP A 202 7.25 -1.74 -24.96
C TRP A 202 8.65 -1.99 -25.52
N THR A 203 9.02 -1.21 -26.54
CA THR A 203 10.33 -1.28 -27.20
C THR A 203 11.47 -1.12 -26.19
N ASP A 204 11.41 -0.10 -25.34
CA ASP A 204 12.40 0.18 -24.30
C ASP A 204 12.53 -0.98 -23.29
N MET A 205 11.39 -1.54 -22.86
CA MET A 205 11.40 -2.68 -21.93
C MET A 205 12.02 -3.92 -22.57
N THR A 206 11.79 -4.15 -23.87
CA THR A 206 12.43 -5.26 -24.60
C THR A 206 13.93 -5.03 -24.71
N ILE A 207 14.36 -3.81 -25.03
CA ILE A 207 15.78 -3.46 -25.10
C ILE A 207 16.45 -3.71 -23.74
N GLU A 208 15.85 -3.23 -22.64
CA GLU A 208 16.45 -3.38 -21.32
C GLU A 208 16.46 -4.85 -20.86
N GLN A 209 15.36 -5.58 -21.05
CA GLN A 209 15.23 -6.96 -20.54
C GLN A 209 15.96 -8.01 -21.39
N VAL A 210 16.24 -7.73 -22.66
CA VAL A 210 16.92 -8.65 -23.57
C VAL A 210 18.35 -8.19 -23.83
N LEU A 211 18.51 -7.06 -24.50
CA LEU A 211 19.81 -6.60 -24.98
C LEU A 211 20.68 -6.09 -23.83
N MET A 212 20.15 -5.20 -22.99
CA MET A 212 20.93 -4.62 -21.90
C MET A 212 21.21 -5.64 -20.80
N ARG A 213 20.24 -6.51 -20.50
CA ARG A 213 20.45 -7.59 -19.52
C ARG A 213 21.57 -8.53 -19.95
N SER A 214 21.60 -8.99 -21.21
CA SER A 214 22.67 -9.89 -21.67
C SER A 214 24.05 -9.22 -21.66
N MET A 215 24.10 -7.91 -21.91
CA MET A 215 25.35 -7.14 -21.81
C MET A 215 25.80 -6.92 -20.37
N LYS A 216 24.86 -6.80 -19.41
CA LYS A 216 25.12 -6.46 -18.00
C LYS A 216 25.42 -7.68 -17.11
N THR A 217 25.10 -8.89 -17.55
CA THR A 217 25.35 -10.12 -16.78
C THR A 217 26.79 -10.61 -16.88
N GLN A 218 27.18 -11.54 -16.00
CA GLN A 218 28.51 -12.17 -16.02
C GLN A 218 28.78 -12.81 -17.39
N GLY A 219 29.91 -12.45 -18.03
CA GLY A 219 30.22 -12.82 -19.42
C GLY A 219 29.76 -11.80 -20.48
N GLY A 220 29.03 -10.75 -20.08
CA GLY A 220 28.63 -9.62 -20.93
C GLY A 220 29.66 -8.48 -21.00
N LEU A 221 29.35 -7.46 -21.80
CA LEU A 221 30.24 -6.35 -22.16
C LEU A 221 30.52 -5.33 -21.05
N THR A 222 29.80 -5.33 -19.92
CA THR A 222 29.93 -4.25 -18.92
C THR A 222 31.03 -4.43 -17.89
N HIS A 223 31.74 -5.57 -17.88
CA HIS A 223 32.85 -5.81 -16.96
C HIS A 223 34.21 -5.68 -17.68
N GLY A 224 34.72 -4.45 -17.83
CA GLY A 224 36.09 -4.22 -18.33
C GLY A 224 36.32 -2.86 -19.00
N ARG A 225 37.57 -2.61 -19.43
CA ARG A 225 37.92 -1.51 -20.35
C ARG A 225 37.77 -2.03 -21.79
N GLY A 226 37.00 -1.32 -22.63
CA GLY A 226 36.94 -1.61 -24.07
C GLY A 226 35.53 -1.71 -24.66
N LEU A 227 34.72 -0.65 -24.53
CA LEU A 227 33.50 -0.46 -25.33
C LEU A 227 33.85 0.21 -26.68
N SER A 228 34.80 -0.34 -27.42
CA SER A 228 35.00 0.12 -28.80
C SER A 228 33.85 -0.38 -29.67
N GLU A 229 33.50 0.39 -30.69
CA GLU A 229 32.46 0.03 -31.65
C GLU A 229 32.71 -1.36 -32.28
N SER A 230 33.98 -1.68 -32.56
CA SER A 230 34.39 -2.99 -33.07
C SER A 230 34.07 -4.17 -32.13
N VAL A 231 34.17 -3.96 -30.81
CA VAL A 231 33.88 -4.98 -29.79
C VAL A 231 32.37 -5.14 -29.64
N LEU A 232 31.63 -4.04 -29.64
CA LEU A 232 30.16 -4.06 -29.61
C LEU A 232 29.60 -4.79 -30.84
N THR A 233 30.09 -4.46 -32.04
CA THR A 233 29.67 -5.13 -33.29
C THR A 233 29.96 -6.62 -33.27
N LYS A 234 31.17 -7.02 -32.84
CA LYS A 234 31.51 -8.45 -32.70
C LYS A 234 30.58 -9.15 -31.72
N PHE A 235 30.29 -8.55 -30.56
CA PHE A 235 29.38 -9.13 -29.58
C PHE A 235 27.97 -9.30 -30.14
N VAL A 236 27.40 -8.27 -30.77
CA VAL A 236 26.04 -8.32 -31.36
C VAL A 236 25.94 -9.40 -32.44
N LEU A 237 26.91 -9.44 -33.37
CA LEU A 237 26.91 -10.44 -34.44
C LEU A 237 27.12 -11.87 -33.90
N THR A 238 27.98 -12.03 -32.90
CA THR A 238 28.24 -13.34 -32.27
C THR A 238 27.03 -13.80 -31.46
N MET A 239 26.30 -12.89 -30.83
CA MET A 239 25.12 -13.23 -30.01
C MET A 239 24.04 -13.94 -30.82
N ILE A 240 23.84 -13.54 -32.09
CA ILE A 240 22.88 -14.19 -32.99
C ILE A 240 23.26 -15.67 -33.17
N ILE A 241 24.54 -15.94 -33.46
CA ILE A 241 25.07 -17.29 -33.64
C ILE A 241 24.98 -18.09 -32.33
N LEU A 242 25.32 -17.48 -31.19
CA LEU A 242 25.27 -18.14 -29.89
C LEU A 242 23.85 -18.53 -29.48
N VAL A 243 22.83 -17.75 -29.85
CA VAL A 243 21.42 -18.11 -29.61
C VAL A 243 21.05 -19.38 -30.39
N GLU A 244 21.47 -19.50 -31.65
CA GLU A 244 21.27 -20.72 -32.44
C GLU A 244 21.99 -21.91 -31.80
N VAL A 245 23.25 -21.75 -31.38
CA VAL A 245 23.99 -22.80 -30.68
C VAL A 245 23.30 -23.23 -29.38
N CYS A 246 22.77 -22.29 -28.59
CA CYS A 246 22.01 -22.62 -27.39
C CYS A 246 20.75 -23.43 -27.72
N ASN A 247 20.01 -23.05 -28.76
CA ASN A 247 18.82 -23.80 -29.20
C ASN A 247 19.18 -25.23 -29.62
N GLU A 248 20.24 -25.41 -30.42
CA GLU A 248 20.71 -26.74 -30.84
C GLU A 248 21.22 -27.57 -29.66
N ILE A 249 21.85 -26.95 -28.65
CA ILE A 249 22.26 -27.64 -27.42
C ILE A 249 21.04 -28.07 -26.60
N GLU A 250 20.01 -27.22 -26.47
CA GLU A 250 18.74 -27.56 -25.83
C GLU A 250 18.09 -28.78 -26.51
N ASP A 251 17.99 -28.76 -27.83
CA ASP A 251 17.46 -29.85 -28.64
C ASP A 251 18.30 -31.13 -28.51
N PHE A 252 19.63 -31.02 -28.60
CA PHE A 252 20.56 -32.15 -28.43
C PHE A 252 20.45 -32.78 -27.05
N CYS A 253 20.32 -31.96 -26.00
CA CYS A 253 20.20 -32.42 -24.62
C CYS A 253 18.76 -32.87 -24.27
N ASN A 254 17.80 -32.67 -25.19
CA ASN A 254 16.37 -32.87 -24.96
C ASN A 254 15.87 -32.16 -23.68
N VAL A 255 16.41 -30.95 -23.45
CA VAL A 255 16.01 -30.07 -22.36
C VAL A 255 15.50 -28.79 -22.97
N SER A 256 14.34 -28.32 -22.51
CA SER A 256 13.85 -27.00 -22.90
C SER A 256 13.93 -26.07 -21.70
N PHE A 257 14.68 -24.97 -21.84
CA PHE A 257 14.65 -23.88 -20.88
C PHE A 257 13.52 -22.89 -21.19
N ALA A 258 12.62 -23.22 -22.13
CA ALA A 258 11.44 -22.44 -22.43
C ALA A 258 10.60 -22.25 -21.16
N THR A 259 10.21 -20.99 -20.92
CA THR A 259 9.25 -20.68 -19.88
C THR A 259 7.87 -21.21 -20.27
N THR A 260 7.18 -21.82 -19.32
CA THR A 260 5.78 -22.25 -19.45
C THR A 260 4.90 -21.21 -20.16
N GLU A 261 3.94 -21.66 -20.97
CA GLU A 261 2.93 -20.79 -21.60
C GLU A 261 2.13 -19.96 -20.59
N GLN A 262 2.01 -20.45 -19.35
CA GLN A 262 1.29 -19.81 -18.26
C GLN A 262 2.01 -18.53 -17.81
N HIS A 263 1.27 -17.42 -17.82
CA HIS A 263 1.74 -16.14 -17.30
C HIS A 263 2.13 -16.26 -15.82
N ILE A 264 3.22 -15.61 -15.41
CA ILE A 264 3.74 -15.70 -14.03
C ILE A 264 2.69 -15.29 -12.98
N ASP A 265 1.79 -14.39 -13.35
CA ASP A 265 0.73 -13.89 -12.45
C ASP A 265 -0.48 -14.84 -12.37
N SER A 266 -0.63 -15.75 -13.32
CA SER A 266 -1.69 -16.77 -13.35
C SER A 266 -1.29 -18.07 -12.64
N ARG A 267 -0.07 -18.13 -12.07
CA ARG A 267 0.40 -19.28 -11.31
C ARG A 267 -0.35 -19.38 -9.99
N GLU A 268 -0.70 -20.59 -9.57
CA GLU A 268 -1.45 -20.85 -8.33
C GLU A 268 -0.83 -20.18 -7.10
N TYR A 269 0.49 -20.31 -6.93
CA TYR A 269 1.22 -19.61 -5.86
C TYR A 269 1.01 -18.09 -5.88
N ARG A 270 0.98 -17.47 -7.07
CA ARG A 270 0.75 -16.03 -7.18
C ARG A 270 -0.69 -15.68 -6.79
N ILE A 271 -1.66 -16.44 -7.27
CA ILE A 271 -3.07 -16.24 -6.96
C ILE A 271 -3.30 -16.34 -5.44
N ILE A 272 -2.80 -17.40 -4.79
CA ILE A 272 -2.91 -17.60 -3.34
C ILE A 272 -2.34 -16.41 -2.57
N ARG A 273 -1.15 -15.94 -2.96
CA ARG A 273 -0.51 -14.80 -2.31
C ARG A 273 -1.26 -13.50 -2.52
N ASP A 274 -1.78 -13.28 -3.73
CA ASP A 274 -2.51 -12.06 -4.07
C ASP A 274 -3.87 -12.00 -3.36
N VAL A 275 -4.53 -13.15 -3.17
CA VAL A 275 -5.75 -13.27 -2.35
C VAL A 275 -5.45 -12.98 -0.87
N ALA A 276 -4.37 -13.52 -0.32
CA ALA A 276 -3.98 -13.25 1.07
C ALA A 276 -3.66 -11.75 1.29
N ASP A 277 -2.88 -11.15 0.40
CA ASP A 277 -2.56 -9.72 0.47
C ASP A 277 -3.79 -8.83 0.26
N LEU A 278 -4.74 -9.25 -0.59
CA LEU A 278 -6.01 -8.55 -0.76
C LEU A 278 -6.82 -8.51 0.55
N GLN A 279 -6.89 -9.62 1.29
CA GLN A 279 -7.59 -9.67 2.58
C GLN A 279 -6.98 -8.75 3.63
N ILE A 280 -5.66 -8.60 3.61
CA ILE A 280 -4.94 -7.64 4.46
C ILE A 280 -5.37 -6.21 4.09
N LEU A 281 -5.38 -5.87 2.80
CA LEU A 281 -5.82 -4.54 2.33
C LEU A 281 -7.30 -4.28 2.60
N GLN A 282 -8.18 -5.26 2.44
CA GLN A 282 -9.60 -5.16 2.81
C GLN A 282 -9.74 -4.83 4.30
N THR A 283 -8.97 -5.51 5.16
CA THR A 283 -8.95 -5.23 6.60
C THR A 283 -8.48 -3.81 6.89
N PHE A 284 -7.45 -3.35 6.18
CA PHE A 284 -6.97 -1.97 6.26
C PHE A 284 -8.04 -0.96 5.87
N PHE A 285 -8.70 -1.11 4.71
CA PHE A 285 -9.70 -0.14 4.24
C PHE A 285 -11.06 -0.24 4.96
N ASN A 286 -11.41 -1.39 5.52
CA ASN A 286 -12.56 -1.51 6.44
C ASN A 286 -12.33 -0.72 7.73
N ARG A 287 -11.07 -0.61 8.15
CA ARG A 287 -10.65 0.13 9.32
C ARG A 287 -10.47 1.62 9.01
N TYR A 288 -9.91 1.94 7.86
CA TYR A 288 -9.61 3.29 7.38
C TYR A 288 -10.43 3.55 6.13
N ASP A 289 -11.64 4.09 6.30
CA ASP A 289 -12.56 4.34 5.19
C ASP A 289 -11.91 5.24 4.13
N PRO A 290 -11.72 4.75 2.88
CA PRO A 290 -11.18 5.55 1.79
C PRO A 290 -12.17 6.58 1.23
N PHE A 291 -13.47 6.44 1.53
CA PHE A 291 -14.54 7.31 1.01
C PHE A 291 -15.40 7.94 2.14
N PRO A 292 -14.77 8.64 3.10
CA PRO A 292 -15.50 9.24 4.22
C PRO A 292 -16.35 10.41 3.74
N GLN A 293 -17.51 10.59 4.37
CA GLN A 293 -18.33 11.79 4.21
C GLN A 293 -17.69 12.94 5.00
N THR A 294 -17.02 13.87 4.32
CA THR A 294 -16.31 14.98 4.97
C THR A 294 -16.08 16.15 4.02
N ASP A 295 -16.19 17.38 4.52
CA ASP A 295 -15.88 18.57 3.74
C ASP A 295 -14.37 18.87 3.66
N ASN A 296 -13.55 18.09 4.38
CA ASN A 296 -12.11 18.30 4.45
C ASN A 296 -11.33 17.24 3.66
N ILE A 297 -10.17 17.63 3.15
CA ILE A 297 -9.15 16.68 2.68
C ILE A 297 -8.32 16.20 3.88
N MET A 298 -8.17 14.90 4.05
CA MET A 298 -7.42 14.30 5.16
C MET A 298 -6.73 13.00 4.76
N SER A 299 -5.71 12.63 5.52
CA SER A 299 -5.10 11.30 5.48
C SER A 299 -6.05 10.28 6.12
N ILE A 300 -6.37 9.19 5.42
CA ILE A 300 -7.26 8.15 5.97
C ILE A 300 -6.59 7.35 7.09
N PHE A 301 -5.26 7.30 7.10
CA PHE A 301 -4.49 6.55 8.09
C PHE A 301 -4.24 7.38 9.37
N SER A 302 -3.63 8.56 9.22
CA SER A 302 -3.25 9.39 10.36
C SER A 302 -4.37 10.27 10.89
N GLY A 303 -5.41 10.50 10.10
CA GLY A 303 -6.50 11.42 10.44
C GLY A 303 -6.14 12.90 10.32
N ILE A 304 -4.95 13.23 9.82
CA ILE A 304 -4.48 14.62 9.71
C ILE A 304 -5.25 15.34 8.59
N PHE A 305 -5.89 16.46 8.95
CA PHE A 305 -6.54 17.36 8.01
C PHE A 305 -5.53 18.21 7.27
N ALA A 306 -5.78 18.44 5.98
CA ALA A 306 -4.95 19.30 5.18
C ALA A 306 -5.23 20.79 5.41
N SER A 307 -4.24 21.62 5.12
CA SER A 307 -4.43 23.06 5.01
C SER A 307 -5.20 23.42 3.74
N ASN A 308 -5.79 24.62 3.71
CA ASN A 308 -6.51 25.16 2.56
C ASN A 308 -5.68 25.25 1.26
N SER A 309 -4.34 25.10 1.34
CA SER A 309 -3.46 25.10 0.17
C SER A 309 -3.36 23.74 -0.52
N VAL A 310 -3.74 22.64 0.13
CA VAL A 310 -3.64 21.29 -0.45
C VAL A 310 -4.76 21.04 -1.45
N ASN A 311 -4.38 20.69 -2.68
CA ASN A 311 -5.29 20.54 -3.81
C ASN A 311 -5.05 19.27 -4.64
N CYS A 312 -4.35 18.26 -4.10
CA CYS A 312 -4.06 17.01 -4.83
C CYS A 312 -5.31 16.23 -5.26
N HIS A 313 -6.45 16.40 -4.58
CA HIS A 313 -7.75 15.83 -4.97
C HIS A 313 -8.31 16.42 -6.29
N GLU A 314 -7.71 17.49 -6.81
CA GLU A 314 -8.07 18.13 -8.07
C GLU A 314 -6.93 18.07 -9.11
N ALA A 315 -5.99 17.14 -8.94
CA ALA A 315 -4.80 17.04 -9.79
C ALA A 315 -5.13 16.96 -11.29
N TYR A 316 -6.19 16.25 -11.68
CA TYR A 316 -6.58 16.21 -13.09
C TYR A 316 -6.98 17.60 -13.63
N GLU A 317 -7.83 18.33 -12.91
CA GLU A 317 -8.34 19.63 -13.34
C GLU A 317 -7.25 20.71 -13.30
N GLU A 318 -6.42 20.74 -12.25
CA GLU A 318 -5.28 21.66 -12.16
C GLU A 318 -4.22 21.37 -13.24
N GLY A 319 -4.01 20.09 -13.53
CA GLY A 319 -3.19 19.63 -14.64
C GLY A 319 -3.70 20.10 -15.99
N LYS A 320 -5.02 20.03 -16.20
CA LYS A 320 -5.69 20.45 -17.44
C LYS A 320 -5.61 21.97 -17.63
N LYS A 321 -5.77 22.77 -16.58
CA LYS A 321 -5.54 24.23 -16.61
C LYS A 321 -4.10 24.54 -17.02
N SER A 322 -3.13 23.82 -16.45
CA SER A 322 -1.72 23.98 -16.78
C SER A 322 -1.40 23.60 -18.23
N LEU A 323 -2.06 22.56 -18.76
CA LEU A 323 -1.94 22.15 -20.15
C LEU A 323 -2.54 23.19 -21.11
N GLN A 324 -3.73 23.73 -20.79
CA GLN A 324 -4.36 24.79 -21.60
C GLN A 324 -3.49 26.04 -21.69
N ALA A 325 -2.79 26.41 -20.62
CA ALA A 325 -1.92 27.59 -20.57
C ALA A 325 -0.72 27.51 -21.52
N ILE A 326 -0.37 26.33 -22.04
CA ILE A 326 0.75 26.15 -22.98
C ILE A 326 0.30 25.90 -24.42
N VAL A 327 -1.00 25.80 -24.68
CA VAL A 327 -1.54 25.65 -26.04
C VAL A 327 -1.20 26.89 -26.86
N GLY A 328 -0.67 26.69 -28.07
CA GLY A 328 -0.26 27.77 -28.97
C GLY A 328 1.12 28.37 -28.68
N ILE A 329 1.82 27.91 -27.63
CA ILE A 329 3.20 28.33 -27.33
C ILE A 329 4.19 27.40 -28.02
N ASN A 330 5.20 27.97 -28.69
CA ASN A 330 6.30 27.20 -29.28
C ASN A 330 7.05 26.40 -28.20
N PHE A 331 7.41 25.15 -28.51
CA PHE A 331 8.05 24.22 -27.57
C PHE A 331 9.26 24.80 -26.83
N GLY A 332 10.17 25.50 -27.54
CA GLY A 332 11.34 26.14 -26.96
C GLY A 332 11.03 27.27 -25.96
N SER A 333 9.84 27.86 -26.06
CA SER A 333 9.36 28.94 -25.20
C SER A 333 8.50 28.44 -24.02
N VAL A 334 8.12 27.16 -24.00
CA VAL A 334 7.31 26.57 -22.92
C VAL A 334 8.13 26.54 -21.63
N LYS A 335 7.71 27.36 -20.65
CA LYS A 335 8.28 27.40 -19.30
C LYS A 335 7.29 26.84 -18.30
N ILE A 336 7.46 25.56 -17.92
CA ILE A 336 6.65 24.94 -16.88
C ILE A 336 7.23 25.31 -15.51
N LYS A 337 6.39 25.89 -14.64
CA LYS A 337 6.82 26.37 -13.31
C LYS A 337 6.47 25.35 -12.24
N ARG A 338 7.40 25.11 -11.30
CA ARG A 338 7.20 24.20 -10.15
C ARG A 338 6.06 24.61 -9.22
N LYS A 339 5.73 25.91 -9.16
CA LYS A 339 4.62 26.44 -8.37
C LYS A 339 3.22 26.03 -8.86
N ASN A 340 3.11 25.55 -10.11
CA ASN A 340 1.83 25.13 -10.69
C ASN A 340 1.52 23.65 -10.37
N LYS A 341 2.38 22.97 -9.61
CA LYS A 341 2.15 21.60 -9.16
C LYS A 341 1.10 21.61 -8.06
N VAL A 342 0.33 20.53 -7.96
CA VAL A 342 -0.53 20.33 -6.80
C VAL A 342 0.31 20.07 -5.57
N LEU A 343 -0.24 20.46 -4.42
CA LEU A 343 0.31 20.15 -3.11
C LEU A 343 -0.36 18.87 -2.60
N SER A 344 0.45 17.87 -2.24
CA SER A 344 0.01 16.62 -1.62
C SER A 344 -0.20 16.80 -0.11
N LEU A 345 -0.86 15.81 0.52
CA LEU A 345 -1.10 15.80 1.97
C LEU A 345 0.20 15.77 2.78
N GLN A 346 1.30 15.24 2.22
CA GLN A 346 2.62 15.26 2.85
C GLN A 346 3.10 16.69 3.20
N THR A 347 2.69 17.69 2.41
CA THR A 347 3.06 19.09 2.63
C THR A 347 2.56 19.63 3.98
N VAL A 348 1.53 19.01 4.55
CA VAL A 348 0.92 19.40 5.83
C VAL A 348 1.76 18.94 7.01
N GLN A 349 2.36 17.75 6.90
CA GLN A 349 3.15 17.15 7.98
C GLN A 349 4.50 17.84 8.14
N SER A 350 5.10 18.30 7.05
CA SER A 350 6.46 18.82 7.07
C SER A 350 6.72 19.80 5.94
N SER A 351 6.40 21.09 6.10
CA SER A 351 6.74 22.10 5.09
C SER A 351 7.31 23.40 5.63
N VAL A 352 8.10 24.06 4.78
CA VAL A 352 8.65 25.41 5.02
C VAL A 352 8.47 26.25 3.76
N LYS A 353 8.25 27.54 3.95
CA LYS A 353 8.16 28.52 2.87
C LYS A 353 9.57 28.95 2.43
N VAL A 354 9.98 28.60 1.22
CA VAL A 354 11.25 28.99 0.61
C VAL A 354 10.97 29.79 -0.65
N ASN A 355 11.45 31.04 -0.71
CA ASN A 355 11.24 31.95 -1.85
C ASN A 355 9.76 32.14 -2.26
N GLY A 356 8.83 32.05 -1.30
CA GLY A 356 7.39 32.18 -1.54
C GLY A 356 6.67 30.86 -1.82
N ASP A 357 7.40 29.79 -2.14
CA ASP A 357 6.84 28.46 -2.39
C ASP A 357 6.83 27.62 -1.10
N ILE A 358 5.75 26.90 -0.84
CA ILE A 358 5.68 25.93 0.26
C ILE A 358 6.30 24.63 -0.23
N ILE A 359 7.36 24.18 0.43
CA ILE A 359 8.10 22.96 0.05
C ILE A 359 8.01 21.96 1.19
N ALA A 360 7.65 20.72 0.88
CA ALA A 360 7.73 19.62 1.83
C ALA A 360 9.20 19.32 2.18
N ILE A 361 9.54 19.36 3.47
CA ILE A 361 10.84 19.01 4.01
C ILE A 361 10.77 17.59 4.56
N TYR A 362 11.79 16.79 4.25
CA TYR A 362 12.02 15.50 4.89
C TYR A 362 13.08 15.69 5.98
N PRO A 363 12.72 15.67 7.28
CA PRO A 363 13.66 15.99 8.37
C PRO A 363 14.93 15.13 8.32
N LEU A 364 14.79 13.84 7.99
CA LEU A 364 15.93 12.93 7.87
C LEU A 364 16.89 13.33 6.73
N LEU A 365 16.35 13.72 5.57
CA LEU A 365 17.18 14.16 4.44
C LEU A 365 17.91 15.47 4.76
N LEU A 366 17.22 16.38 5.47
CA LEU A 366 17.82 17.63 5.94
C LEU A 366 18.94 17.34 6.96
N PHE A 367 18.68 16.45 7.92
CA PHE A 367 19.69 16.01 8.88
C PHE A 367 20.89 15.34 8.20
N GLN A 368 20.67 14.48 7.21
CA GLN A 368 21.76 13.85 6.43
C GLN A 368 22.61 14.92 5.72
N ARG A 369 21.97 15.91 5.08
CA ARG A 369 22.69 17.01 4.41
C ARG A 369 23.48 17.86 5.40
N ILE A 370 22.87 18.23 6.52
CA ILE A 370 23.51 18.98 7.60
C ILE A 370 24.70 18.19 8.14
N SER A 371 24.55 16.89 8.38
CA SER A 371 25.60 16.01 8.89
C SER A 371 26.83 15.96 7.98
N LEU A 372 26.63 16.04 6.66
CA LEU A 372 27.73 16.11 5.68
C LEU A 372 28.43 17.47 5.64
N THR A 373 27.81 18.52 6.19
CA THR A 373 28.34 19.88 6.23
C THR A 373 28.88 20.31 7.61
N ILE A 374 28.73 19.46 8.63
CA ILE A 374 29.29 19.73 9.97
C ILE A 374 30.79 19.41 9.93
N ASP A 375 31.62 20.45 9.90
CA ASP A 375 33.08 20.31 9.99
C ASP A 375 33.61 20.60 11.40
N SER A 376 32.84 21.32 12.23
CA SER A 376 33.24 21.66 13.60
C SER A 376 32.08 21.58 14.60
N LYS A 377 32.43 21.56 15.90
CA LYS A 377 31.46 21.58 17.00
C LYS A 377 30.61 22.86 17.01
N LYS A 378 31.14 23.95 16.47
CA LYS A 378 30.46 25.25 16.34
C LYS A 378 29.42 25.22 15.21
N ASP A 379 29.70 24.51 14.11
CA ASP A 379 28.74 24.29 13.03
C ASP A 379 27.59 23.42 13.52
N MET A 380 27.89 22.39 14.32
CA MET A 380 26.86 21.55 14.95
C MET A 380 25.92 22.37 15.86
N GLU A 381 26.47 23.23 16.71
CA GLU A 381 25.67 24.11 17.59
C GLU A 381 24.81 25.09 16.77
N THR A 382 25.32 25.60 15.66
CA THR A 382 24.60 26.51 14.76
C THR A 382 23.49 25.80 13.99
N TYR A 383 23.79 24.64 13.40
CA TYR A 383 22.83 23.89 12.56
C TYR A 383 21.77 23.16 13.37
N LEU A 384 22.04 22.81 14.62
CA LEU A 384 21.10 22.16 15.54
C LEU A 384 20.52 23.14 16.57
N GLN A 385 20.67 24.46 16.34
CA GLN A 385 20.09 25.49 17.21
C GLN A 385 18.56 25.41 17.26
N TYR A 386 17.94 24.93 16.18
CA TYR A 386 16.49 24.76 16.06
C TYR A 386 16.16 23.30 15.75
N GLU A 387 14.99 22.85 16.20
CA GLU A 387 14.46 21.54 15.86
C GLU A 387 14.34 21.43 14.32
N LEU A 388 14.95 20.40 13.74
CA LEU A 388 14.90 20.13 12.29
C LEU A 388 13.54 19.54 11.84
N ALA A 389 12.71 19.18 12.81
CA ALA A 389 11.37 18.66 12.59
C ALA A 389 10.33 19.81 12.62
N PRO A 390 9.30 19.72 11.77
CA PRO A 390 8.19 20.69 11.71
C PRO A 390 7.28 20.63 12.96
N PHE A 391 7.43 19.61 13.79
CA PHE A 391 6.72 19.41 15.05
C PHE A 391 7.69 18.90 16.13
N PRO A 392 7.41 19.13 17.43
CA PRO A 392 8.29 18.67 18.50
C PRO A 392 8.35 17.14 18.53
N LEU A 393 9.51 16.55 18.22
CA LEU A 393 9.68 15.09 18.20
C LEU A 393 9.53 14.45 19.59
N SER A 394 9.60 15.26 20.64
CA SER A 394 9.28 14.87 22.02
C SER A 394 7.82 14.45 22.18
N LEU A 395 6.91 15.12 21.46
CA LEU A 395 5.45 14.94 21.56
C LEU A 395 4.84 14.23 20.35
N PHE A 396 5.48 14.29 19.19
CA PHE A 396 4.94 13.80 17.93
C PHE A 396 5.96 12.90 17.19
N THR A 397 5.42 11.96 16.42
CA THR A 397 6.11 11.16 15.40
C THR A 397 5.61 11.59 14.02
N GLU A 398 6.25 11.12 12.95
CA GLU A 398 5.78 11.37 11.57
C GLU A 398 4.31 10.94 11.35
N ASN A 399 3.82 9.99 12.15
CA ASN A 399 2.45 9.46 12.07
C ASN A 399 1.46 10.12 13.06
N GLY A 400 1.85 11.20 13.75
CA GLY A 400 1.02 11.91 14.72
C GLY A 400 1.54 11.82 16.16
N LEU A 401 0.67 12.03 17.15
CA LEU A 401 1.07 12.12 18.58
C LEU A 401 1.82 10.87 19.04
N ARG A 402 2.98 11.08 19.68
CA ARG A 402 3.84 10.02 20.21
C ARG A 402 3.08 9.28 21.31
N LYS A 403 2.72 8.01 21.07
CA LYS A 403 2.02 7.19 22.06
C LYS A 403 2.96 6.87 23.21
N ASN A 404 2.50 7.08 24.45
CA ASN A 404 3.29 6.79 25.64
C ASN A 404 3.23 5.30 26.01
N VAL A 405 4.32 4.78 26.57
CA VAL A 405 4.34 3.46 27.20
C VAL A 405 3.99 3.64 28.66
N LYS A 406 2.72 3.39 29.02
CA LYS A 406 2.20 3.65 30.38
C LYS A 406 3.02 2.97 31.49
N SER A 407 3.68 1.84 31.20
CA SER A 407 4.53 1.13 32.17
C SER A 407 5.83 1.87 32.50
N GLN A 408 6.39 2.68 31.59
CA GLN A 408 7.58 3.49 31.89
C GLN A 408 7.29 4.55 32.95
N LEU A 409 6.02 4.99 33.06
CA LEU A 409 5.61 5.91 34.11
C LEU A 409 5.75 5.28 35.51
N TYR A 410 5.59 3.95 35.62
CA TYR A 410 5.66 3.23 36.89
C TYR A 410 7.02 3.37 37.58
N GLU A 411 8.11 3.40 36.80
CA GLU A 411 9.49 3.55 37.30
C GLU A 411 9.73 4.89 37.99
N LEU A 412 8.88 5.89 37.73
CA LEU A 412 8.98 7.23 38.29
C LEU A 412 8.18 7.39 39.60
N PHE A 413 7.37 6.40 39.99
CA PHE A 413 6.61 6.49 41.25
C PHE A 413 7.51 6.19 42.45
N VAL A 414 7.40 7.01 43.49
CA VAL A 414 8.04 6.76 44.77
C VAL A 414 7.34 5.57 45.45
N SER A 415 8.10 4.52 45.76
CA SER A 415 7.57 3.36 46.48
C SER A 415 7.11 3.79 47.87
N MET A 416 5.81 3.67 48.14
CA MET A 416 5.26 3.92 49.47
C MET A 416 5.17 2.59 50.23
N ASN A 417 5.56 2.60 51.50
CA ASN A 417 5.30 1.47 52.39
C ASN A 417 3.79 1.42 52.66
N GLY A 418 3.16 0.32 52.24
CA GLY A 418 1.73 0.10 52.50
C GLY A 418 1.43 -0.01 54.00
N PRO A 419 0.17 0.21 54.41
CA PRO A 419 -0.24 0.01 55.80
C PRO A 419 0.06 -1.42 56.24
N THR A 420 0.57 -1.59 57.47
CA THR A 420 0.76 -2.90 58.09
C THR A 420 -0.58 -3.64 58.16
N HIS A 421 -0.58 -4.93 57.77
CA HIS A 421 -1.76 -5.78 57.78
C HIS A 421 -2.50 -5.65 59.12
N SER A 422 -3.75 -5.18 59.06
CA SER A 422 -4.66 -5.12 60.21
C SER A 422 -6.00 -5.72 59.81
N ASP A 423 -6.73 -6.27 60.78
CA ASP A 423 -7.98 -7.02 60.57
C ASP A 423 -9.14 -6.15 60.01
N GLY A 424 -8.92 -4.84 59.82
CA GLY A 424 -9.88 -3.91 59.22
C GLY A 424 -9.58 -3.50 57.76
N ILE A 425 -8.52 -4.02 57.14
CA ILE A 425 -8.12 -3.61 55.78
C ILE A 425 -8.59 -4.64 54.74
N VAL A 426 -9.36 -4.17 53.75
CA VAL A 426 -9.73 -4.92 52.55
C VAL A 426 -8.88 -4.41 51.39
N HIS A 427 -8.13 -5.30 50.72
CA HIS A 427 -7.45 -4.94 49.48
C HIS A 427 -8.35 -5.22 48.27
N VAL A 428 -8.39 -4.28 47.33
CA VAL A 428 -8.96 -4.49 45.99
C VAL A 428 -7.79 -4.49 45.01
N VAL A 429 -7.49 -5.66 44.45
CA VAL A 429 -6.33 -5.88 43.57
C VAL A 429 -6.82 -5.92 42.13
N ASP A 430 -6.22 -5.09 41.26
CA ASP A 430 -6.41 -5.19 39.82
C ASP A 430 -5.84 -6.54 39.32
N GLY A 431 -6.71 -7.38 38.78
CA GLY A 431 -6.36 -8.70 38.25
C GLY A 431 -5.43 -8.62 37.05
N GLY A 432 -5.51 -7.56 36.23
CA GLY A 432 -4.58 -7.32 35.13
C GLY A 432 -3.15 -7.09 35.64
N PHE A 433 -3.01 -6.32 36.72
CA PHE A 433 -1.73 -6.16 37.41
C PHE A 433 -1.22 -7.48 37.99
N LEU A 434 -2.09 -8.25 38.65
CA LEU A 434 -1.71 -9.52 39.28
C LEU A 434 -1.13 -10.50 38.26
N LEU A 435 -1.75 -10.63 37.08
CA LEU A 435 -1.30 -11.50 35.99
C LEU A 435 0.17 -11.25 35.59
N HIS A 436 0.58 -9.99 35.53
CA HIS A 436 1.95 -9.61 35.17
C HIS A 436 2.92 -9.57 36.35
N LYS A 437 2.42 -9.48 37.59
CA LYS A 437 3.26 -9.41 38.80
C LYS A 437 3.87 -10.76 39.17
N VAL A 438 3.15 -11.86 38.97
CA VAL A 438 3.61 -13.20 39.30
C VAL A 438 4.36 -13.79 38.11
N ILE A 439 5.65 -14.04 38.26
CA ILE A 439 6.51 -14.54 37.18
C ILE A 439 6.61 -16.06 37.24
N TRP A 440 6.37 -16.73 36.10
CA TRP A 440 6.50 -18.18 35.95
C TRP A 440 7.23 -18.53 34.64
N GLN A 441 7.82 -19.74 34.58
CA GLN A 441 8.72 -20.15 33.51
C GLN A 441 8.04 -21.05 32.47
N LYS A 442 8.65 -21.12 31.29
CA LYS A 442 8.26 -22.05 30.21
C LYS A 442 8.28 -23.50 30.72
N ASN A 443 7.28 -24.28 30.31
CA ASN A 443 7.06 -25.70 30.65
C ASN A 443 6.60 -25.98 32.09
N GLU A 444 6.25 -24.96 32.88
CA GLU A 444 5.51 -25.16 34.12
C GLU A 444 4.07 -25.62 33.82
N THR A 445 3.52 -26.44 34.70
CA THR A 445 2.13 -26.87 34.64
C THR A 445 1.18 -25.75 35.07
N VAL A 446 -0.05 -25.76 34.56
CA VAL A 446 -1.09 -24.80 34.95
C VAL A 446 -1.30 -24.82 36.47
N GLU A 447 -1.25 -25.98 37.11
CA GLU A 447 -1.35 -26.10 38.57
C GLU A 447 -0.20 -25.43 39.32
N GLU A 448 1.05 -25.61 38.86
CA GLU A 448 2.22 -24.93 39.44
C GLU A 448 2.10 -23.41 39.29
N ILE A 449 1.66 -22.95 38.12
CA ILE A 449 1.43 -21.53 37.83
C ILE A 449 0.35 -20.96 38.75
N MET A 450 -0.79 -21.66 38.90
CA MET A 450 -1.89 -21.26 39.78
C MET A 450 -1.46 -21.17 41.24
N ASN A 451 -0.70 -22.15 41.72
CA ASN A 451 -0.15 -22.15 43.07
C ASN A 451 0.79 -20.97 43.32
N LYS A 452 1.53 -20.50 42.31
CA LYS A 452 2.34 -19.27 42.41
C LYS A 452 1.47 -18.03 42.56
N TYR A 453 0.36 -17.93 41.83
CA TYR A 453 -0.59 -16.84 41.99
C TYR A 453 -1.22 -16.83 43.39
N LEU A 454 -1.68 -17.98 43.88
CA LEU A 454 -2.25 -18.12 45.22
C LEU A 454 -1.26 -17.75 46.31
N ARG A 455 -0.04 -18.32 46.30
CA ARG A 455 1.00 -17.98 47.28
C ARG A 455 1.39 -16.51 47.24
N ASN A 456 1.44 -15.90 46.05
CA ASN A 456 1.71 -14.47 45.94
C ASN A 456 0.61 -13.65 46.63
N VAL A 457 -0.63 -14.05 46.43
CA VAL A 457 -1.79 -13.38 47.00
C VAL A 457 -1.86 -13.55 48.51
N GLU A 458 -1.68 -14.77 49.03
CA GLU A 458 -1.63 -15.07 50.47
C GLU A 458 -0.49 -14.33 51.18
N LYS A 459 0.65 -14.17 50.51
CA LYS A 459 1.82 -13.51 51.09
C LYS A 459 1.67 -11.99 51.21
N HIS A 460 0.93 -11.36 50.30
CA HIS A 460 0.90 -9.89 50.19
C HIS A 460 -0.46 -9.25 50.50
N TYR A 461 -1.54 -10.03 50.60
CA TYR A 461 -2.88 -9.52 50.80
C TYR A 461 -3.64 -10.31 51.86
N VAL A 462 -4.51 -9.64 52.62
CA VAL A 462 -5.35 -10.25 53.67
C VAL A 462 -6.41 -11.18 53.03
N ALA A 463 -6.89 -12.17 53.78
CA ALA A 463 -7.90 -13.14 53.31
C ALA A 463 -9.19 -12.47 52.77
N SER A 464 -9.60 -11.34 53.34
CA SER A 464 -10.77 -10.55 52.93
C SER A 464 -10.58 -9.74 51.63
N SER A 465 -9.50 -9.96 50.87
CA SER A 465 -9.18 -9.15 49.68
C SER A 465 -9.87 -9.65 48.41
N TYR A 466 -10.30 -8.70 47.57
CA TYR A 466 -10.93 -8.96 46.28
C TYR A 466 -9.91 -8.81 45.14
N ILE A 467 -9.92 -9.74 44.18
CA ILE A 467 -9.21 -9.59 42.90
C ILE A 467 -10.25 -9.27 41.85
N VAL A 468 -10.10 -8.12 41.19
CA VAL A 468 -11.08 -7.61 40.23
C VAL A 468 -10.45 -7.61 38.85
N PHE A 469 -11.05 -8.36 37.93
CA PHE A 469 -10.70 -8.32 36.52
C PHE A 469 -11.68 -7.41 35.77
N ASP A 470 -11.17 -6.63 34.81
CA ASP A 470 -12.01 -5.88 33.87
C ASP A 470 -12.87 -6.87 33.06
N GLY A 471 -14.19 -6.85 33.25
CA GLY A 471 -15.14 -7.54 32.38
C GLY A 471 -15.52 -6.65 31.20
N TYR A 472 -15.31 -7.12 29.96
CA TYR A 472 -15.89 -6.49 28.77
C TYR A 472 -17.08 -7.34 28.31
N PRO A 473 -18.25 -6.74 27.99
CA PRO A 473 -19.40 -7.50 27.51
C PRO A 473 -19.01 -8.33 26.28
N GLU A 474 -19.36 -9.62 26.30
CA GLU A 474 -19.31 -10.42 25.09
C GLU A 474 -20.40 -9.95 24.14
N ILE A 475 -19.99 -9.37 23.00
CA ILE A 475 -20.90 -9.18 21.89
C ILE A 475 -21.15 -10.59 21.33
N LYS A 476 -22.24 -11.22 21.76
CA LYS A 476 -22.76 -12.42 21.09
C LYS A 476 -22.95 -12.04 19.63
N LYS A 477 -22.26 -12.72 18.70
CA LYS A 477 -22.60 -12.66 17.28
C LYS A 477 -24.01 -13.25 17.13
N SER A 478 -25.05 -12.43 17.24
CA SER A 478 -26.40 -12.86 16.89
C SER A 478 -26.46 -12.99 15.38
N VAL A 479 -26.76 -14.20 14.91
CA VAL A 479 -26.88 -14.56 13.48
C VAL A 479 -28.08 -13.87 12.80
N THR A 480 -28.86 -13.08 13.53
CA THR A 480 -30.03 -12.37 12.99
C THR A 480 -30.19 -11.01 13.66
N ALA A 481 -29.76 -9.94 12.99
CA ALA A 481 -30.50 -8.68 12.84
C ALA A 481 -29.58 -7.53 12.39
N THR A 482 -30.00 -6.89 11.31
CA THR A 482 -29.64 -5.56 10.85
C THR A 482 -29.95 -4.55 11.95
N THR A 483 -28.96 -4.07 12.69
CA THR A 483 -28.97 -2.79 13.42
C THR A 483 -27.58 -2.51 13.97
N VAL A 484 -27.10 -1.30 13.73
CA VAL A 484 -25.88 -0.61 14.22
C VAL A 484 -24.94 -1.43 15.12
N PRO A 485 -23.67 -1.67 14.72
CA PRO A 485 -22.73 -2.36 15.59
C PRO A 485 -22.49 -1.50 16.84
N ALA A 486 -23.02 -1.97 17.97
CA ALA A 486 -22.70 -1.41 19.27
C ALA A 486 -21.17 -1.41 19.44
N ALA A 487 -20.65 -0.23 19.79
CA ALA A 487 -19.23 0.08 19.87
C ALA A 487 -18.38 -1.11 20.33
N THR A 488 -17.45 -1.55 19.47
CA THR A 488 -16.25 -2.22 19.94
C THR A 488 -15.68 -1.34 21.05
N SER A 489 -15.63 -1.86 22.28
CA SER A 489 -14.96 -1.17 23.39
C SER A 489 -13.65 -0.60 22.85
N THR A 490 -13.44 0.71 23.05
CA THR A 490 -12.27 1.45 22.55
C THR A 490 -10.98 0.70 22.89
N LYS A 491 -10.98 0.01 24.03
CA LYS A 491 -9.88 -0.82 24.57
C LYS A 491 -9.69 -2.15 23.83
N ARG A 492 -10.74 -2.76 23.26
CA ARG A 492 -10.65 -3.97 22.42
C ARG A 492 -10.16 -3.63 21.01
N GLY A 493 -10.63 -2.52 20.44
CA GLY A 493 -10.06 -1.95 19.21
C GLY A 493 -8.59 -1.55 19.38
N GLU A 494 -8.24 -1.00 20.54
CA GLU A 494 -6.85 -0.69 20.92
C GLU A 494 -5.98 -1.95 21.14
N ARG A 495 -6.52 -3.04 21.72
CA ARG A 495 -5.77 -4.31 21.84
C ARG A 495 -5.51 -4.96 20.50
N SER A 496 -6.49 -4.97 19.60
CA SER A 496 -6.32 -5.49 18.23
C SER A 496 -5.27 -4.71 17.43
N LEU A 497 -5.09 -3.43 17.75
CA LEU A 497 -4.05 -2.55 17.21
C LEU A 497 -2.63 -2.88 17.67
N ARG A 498 -2.49 -3.52 18.84
CA ARG A 498 -1.19 -3.83 19.47
C ARG A 498 -0.75 -5.27 19.23
N LYS A 499 -1.59 -6.14 18.63
CA LYS A 499 -1.21 -7.52 18.32
C LYS A 499 -0.09 -7.52 17.27
N THR A 500 1.13 -7.85 17.69
CA THR A 500 2.18 -8.31 16.78
C THR A 500 1.79 -9.69 16.25
N SER A 501 2.24 -10.02 15.03
CA SER A 501 1.84 -11.16 14.19
C SER A 501 1.98 -12.57 14.77
N ASP A 502 2.37 -12.72 16.03
CA ASP A 502 2.50 -14.03 16.67
C ASP A 502 1.13 -14.50 17.18
N ASN A 503 0.31 -14.98 16.24
CA ASN A 503 -0.91 -15.71 16.57
C ASN A 503 -0.52 -17.03 17.24
N ILE A 504 -0.61 -17.08 18.56
CA ILE A 504 -0.54 -18.34 19.30
C ILE A 504 -1.90 -19.01 19.14
N PRO A 505 -1.96 -20.29 18.72
CA PRO A 505 -3.22 -21.01 18.59
C PRO A 505 -4.02 -20.95 19.89
N GLU A 506 -5.33 -20.83 19.81
CA GLU A 506 -6.20 -21.07 20.95
C GLU A 506 -6.04 -22.55 21.34
N PHE A 507 -5.68 -22.82 22.60
CA PHE A 507 -5.45 -24.19 23.07
C PHE A 507 -6.11 -24.41 24.42
N ASP A 508 -6.80 -25.54 24.55
CA ASP A 508 -7.37 -25.97 25.81
C ASP A 508 -6.31 -26.57 26.72
N TYR A 509 -6.39 -26.26 28.02
CA TYR A 509 -5.45 -26.76 29.01
C TYR A 509 -6.13 -27.19 30.31
N GLN A 510 -5.63 -28.29 30.86
CA GLN A 510 -6.01 -28.85 32.16
C GLN A 510 -4.91 -28.55 33.19
N ASN A 511 -5.17 -28.86 34.47
CA ASN A 511 -4.24 -28.53 35.56
C ASN A 511 -2.83 -29.08 35.35
N HIS A 512 -2.71 -30.28 34.79
CA HIS A 512 -1.42 -30.93 34.48
C HIS A 512 -0.78 -30.48 33.15
N THR A 513 -1.43 -29.62 32.36
CA THR A 513 -0.91 -29.18 31.06
C THR A 513 0.29 -28.27 31.28
N LYS A 514 1.43 -28.61 30.65
CA LYS A 514 2.63 -27.76 30.63
C LYS A 514 2.47 -26.66 29.59
N ILE A 515 2.77 -25.42 29.96
CA ILE A 515 2.68 -24.27 29.05
C ILE A 515 3.99 -24.12 28.27
N PRO A 516 4.05 -24.43 26.95
CA PRO A 516 5.28 -24.42 26.18
C PRO A 516 5.64 -23.03 25.66
N PHE A 517 4.95 -21.97 26.11
CA PHE A 517 5.12 -20.60 25.64
C PHE A 517 5.74 -19.73 26.74
N LEU A 518 6.27 -18.57 26.35
CA LEU A 518 6.64 -17.52 27.29
C LEU A 518 5.37 -16.96 27.97
N GLN A 519 5.50 -16.45 29.19
CA GLN A 519 4.37 -15.89 29.94
C GLN A 519 3.63 -14.78 29.19
N GLU A 520 4.38 -13.86 28.57
CA GLU A 520 3.80 -12.76 27.79
C GLU A 520 2.93 -13.26 26.62
N ASN A 521 3.42 -14.32 25.98
CA ASN A 521 2.76 -15.01 24.88
C ASN A 521 1.49 -15.76 25.35
N PHE A 522 1.54 -16.38 26.53
CA PHE A 522 0.36 -17.05 27.08
C PHE A 522 -0.73 -16.05 27.51
N LEU A 523 -0.35 -14.96 28.18
CA LEU A 523 -1.27 -13.94 28.70
C LEU A 523 -1.83 -13.01 27.62
N SER A 524 -1.25 -13.01 26.41
CA SER A 524 -1.79 -12.28 25.25
C SER A 524 -2.96 -12.99 24.57
N ASN A 525 -3.24 -14.24 24.96
CA ASN A 525 -4.37 -15.01 24.44
C ASN A 525 -5.71 -14.48 25.01
N ASP A 526 -6.77 -14.46 24.20
CA ASP A 526 -8.08 -13.89 24.56
C ASP A 526 -8.94 -14.84 25.43
N ASN A 527 -8.36 -15.93 25.97
CA ASN A 527 -9.09 -17.01 26.63
C ASN A 527 -9.47 -16.68 28.09
N GLN A 528 -10.76 -16.42 28.34
CA GLN A 528 -11.31 -16.10 29.67
C GLN A 528 -11.18 -17.25 30.69
N ASN A 529 -10.99 -18.50 30.25
CA ASN A 529 -10.92 -19.67 31.13
C ASN A 529 -9.77 -19.60 32.14
N PHE A 530 -8.66 -18.91 31.83
CA PHE A 530 -7.55 -18.74 32.78
C PHE A 530 -7.95 -17.84 33.95
N ILE A 531 -8.62 -16.73 33.61
CA ILE A 531 -9.07 -15.71 34.55
C ILE A 531 -10.17 -16.28 35.44
N GLU A 532 -11.10 -17.06 34.87
CA GLU A 532 -12.12 -17.77 35.62
C GLU A 532 -11.51 -18.74 36.63
N LYS A 533 -10.52 -19.55 36.24
CA LYS A 533 -9.84 -20.45 37.18
C LYS A 533 -9.18 -19.71 38.34
N ILE A 534 -8.52 -18.57 38.11
CA ILE A 534 -7.94 -17.73 39.18
C ILE A 534 -9.02 -17.21 40.12
N THR A 535 -10.15 -16.79 39.57
CA THR A 535 -11.26 -16.20 40.34
C THR A 535 -12.00 -17.25 41.17
N VAL A 536 -12.30 -18.41 40.59
CA VAL A 536 -13.00 -19.52 41.26
C VAL A 536 -12.18 -20.11 42.41
N THR A 537 -10.85 -20.21 42.27
CA THR A 537 -10.00 -20.82 43.29
C THR A 537 -9.93 -20.01 44.59
N ARG A 538 -10.24 -18.70 44.57
CA ARG A 538 -10.30 -17.84 45.76
C ARG A 538 -11.72 -17.63 46.31
N ILE A 539 -12.76 -18.04 45.57
CA ILE A 539 -14.14 -18.03 46.07
C ILE A 539 -14.40 -19.29 46.95
N PHE A 540 -13.60 -20.35 46.77
CA PHE A 540 -13.77 -21.64 47.44
C PHE A 540 -12.79 -21.95 48.59
N LEU A 541 -11.88 -21.04 48.93
CA LEU A 541 -11.04 -21.09 50.14
C LEU A 541 -11.44 -19.94 51.07
#